data_AF-A0A8C0V3C7-F1
#
_entry.id   AF-A0A8C0V3C7-F1
#
_cell.length_a   1.000
_cell.length_b   1.000
_cell.length_c   1.000
_cell.angle_alpha   90.00
_cell.angle_beta   90.00
_cell.angle_gamma   90.00
#
_symmetry.space_group_name_H-M   'P 1'
#
loop_
_entity.id
_entity.type
_entity.pdbx_description
1 polymer ?
#
loop_
_entity_poly.entity_id
_entity_poly.type
_entity_poly.pdbx_seq_one_letter_code
_entity_poly.pdbx_strand_id
1 'polypeptide(L)'
;MPVGTDWEHVPGLQACQLALSTRTVWARCPNGDVARRYGVTDKNPAGDYWKKIPGSVSRLTVTPLDELWAISTSGSLLQRLTKTFSHSHSLQKNNDPSVLLHPDDLEDEWEVI
;
A
#
# COMPACT_ATOMS: atom_id res chain seq x y z
N MET A 1 -17.85 16.56 -16.18
CA MET A 1 -16.82 17.01 -15.22
C MET A 1 -17.21 16.48 -13.86
N PRO A 2 -16.31 15.81 -13.11
CA PRO A 2 -16.60 15.41 -11.74
C PRO A 2 -16.73 16.66 -10.86
N VAL A 3 -17.67 16.65 -9.91
CA VAL A 3 -17.87 17.72 -8.92
C VAL A 3 -17.68 17.09 -7.55
N GLY A 4 -16.72 17.61 -6.77
CA GLY A 4 -16.52 17.19 -5.39
C GLY A 4 -17.63 17.77 -4.50
N THR A 5 -18.12 16.97 -3.57
CA THR A 5 -19.23 17.37 -2.69
C THR A 5 -18.79 17.66 -1.26
N ASP A 6 -17.80 16.95 -0.74
CA ASP A 6 -17.30 17.13 0.63
C ASP A 6 -15.89 16.55 0.83
N TRP A 7 -15.27 16.85 1.97
CA TRP A 7 -14.04 16.24 2.45
C TRP A 7 -14.34 15.20 3.53
N GLU A 8 -13.84 13.98 3.33
CA GLU A 8 -13.94 12.92 4.34
C GLU A 8 -12.63 12.82 5.16
N HIS A 9 -12.76 12.80 6.48
CA HIS A 9 -11.62 12.60 7.37
C HIS A 9 -11.20 11.13 7.37
N VAL A 10 -9.95 10.86 6.98
CA VAL A 10 -9.33 9.52 7.06
C VAL A 10 -8.52 9.39 8.35
N PRO A 11 -9.01 8.67 9.38
CA PRO A 11 -8.35 8.60 10.68
C PRO A 11 -7.11 7.68 10.68
N GLY A 12 -6.40 7.67 11.80
CA GLY A 12 -5.33 6.71 12.09
C GLY A 12 -3.90 7.17 11.77
N LEU A 13 -3.72 8.39 11.26
CA LEU A 13 -2.39 8.95 10.99
C LEU A 13 -2.38 10.47 11.13
N GLN A 14 -1.35 11.02 11.77
CA GLN A 14 -1.04 12.45 11.73
C GLN A 14 -0.05 12.70 10.59
N ALA A 15 -0.55 13.19 9.45
CA ALA A 15 0.26 13.47 8.27
C ALA A 15 0.64 14.95 8.17
N CYS A 16 1.83 15.23 7.67
CA CYS A 16 2.32 16.57 7.36
C CYS A 16 2.77 16.74 5.90
N GLN A 17 2.81 15.65 5.14
CA GLN A 17 3.07 15.64 3.69
C GLN A 17 2.38 14.42 3.07
N LEU A 18 1.84 14.59 1.87
CA LEU A 18 1.33 13.51 1.03
C LEU A 18 2.13 13.40 -0.27
N ALA A 19 2.24 12.20 -0.81
CA ALA A 19 2.65 11.95 -2.20
C ALA A 19 1.80 10.84 -2.80
N LEU A 20 1.27 11.10 -3.99
CA LEU A 20 0.23 10.27 -4.61
C LEU A 20 0.68 9.87 -6.01
N SER A 21 0.41 8.62 -6.37
CA SER A 21 0.49 8.12 -7.74
C SER A 21 -0.89 7.63 -8.19
N THR A 22 -0.98 7.01 -9.36
CA THR A 22 -2.21 6.39 -9.84
C THR A 22 -2.66 5.20 -8.99
N ARG A 23 -1.77 4.60 -8.20
CA ARG A 23 -2.05 3.37 -7.43
C ARG A 23 -1.74 3.47 -5.95
N THR A 24 -1.02 4.51 -5.51
CA THR A 24 -0.50 4.57 -4.15
C THR A 24 -0.69 5.93 -3.52
N VAL A 25 -0.98 5.90 -2.22
CA VAL A 25 -1.04 7.07 -1.35
C VAL A 25 0.02 6.89 -0.27
N TRP A 26 0.97 7.82 -0.22
CA TRP A 26 2.02 7.87 0.79
C TRP A 26 1.86 9.11 1.66
N ALA A 27 2.20 8.96 2.93
CA ALA A 27 2.16 10.04 3.90
C ALA A 27 3.45 10.08 4.73
N ARG A 28 3.93 11.29 5.02
CA ARG A 28 4.99 11.54 6.01
C ARG A 28 4.37 12.10 7.28
N CYS A 29 4.76 11.56 8.42
CA CYS A 29 4.37 12.07 9.73
C CYS A 29 5.34 13.16 10.21
N PRO A 30 4.93 14.05 11.14
CA PRO A 30 5.81 15.08 11.70
C PRO A 30 7.11 14.54 12.28
N ASN A 31 7.09 13.35 12.88
CA ASN A 31 8.27 12.67 13.42
C ASN A 31 9.20 12.04 12.35
N GLY A 32 8.86 12.18 11.06
CA GLY A 32 9.60 11.63 9.94
C GLY A 32 9.17 10.24 9.49
N ASP A 33 8.28 9.55 10.21
CA ASP A 33 7.77 8.25 9.82
C ASP A 33 7.05 8.31 8.47
N VAL A 34 7.14 7.22 7.70
CA VAL A 34 6.43 7.08 6.43
C VAL A 34 5.33 6.03 6.57
N ALA A 35 4.17 6.30 5.99
CA ALA A 35 3.06 5.35 5.92
C ALA A 35 2.51 5.26 4.49
N ARG A 36 2.00 4.08 4.14
CA ARG A 36 1.26 3.83 2.88
C ARG A 36 -0.20 3.50 3.20
N ARG A 37 -1.13 4.06 2.43
CA ARG A 37 -2.54 3.64 2.48
C ARG A 37 -2.73 2.36 1.67
N TYR A 38 -3.40 1.38 2.26
CA TYR A 38 -3.80 0.12 1.61
C TYR A 38 -5.31 0.08 1.44
N GLY A 39 -5.80 -0.77 0.53
CA GLY A 39 -7.24 -0.93 0.26
C GLY A 39 -7.86 0.11 -0.68
N VAL A 40 -7.05 1.01 -1.24
CA VAL A 40 -7.54 2.04 -2.17
C VAL A 40 -8.01 1.36 -3.46
N THR A 41 -9.29 1.50 -3.76
CA THR A 41 -9.94 0.95 -4.96
C THR A 41 -10.99 1.94 -5.48
N ASP A 42 -11.52 1.72 -6.69
CA ASP A 42 -12.59 2.56 -7.23
C ASP A 42 -13.87 2.53 -6.38
N LYS A 43 -14.10 1.45 -5.63
CA LYS A 43 -15.24 1.30 -4.70
C LYS A 43 -14.93 1.79 -3.29
N ASN A 44 -13.65 1.84 -2.92
CA ASN A 44 -13.16 2.37 -1.65
C ASN A 44 -11.98 3.34 -1.89
N PRO A 45 -12.26 4.58 -2.31
CA PRO A 45 -11.20 5.55 -2.63
C PRO A 45 -10.43 6.02 -1.37
N ALA A 46 -11.05 5.94 -0.19
CA ALA A 46 -10.39 6.27 1.08
C ALA A 46 -9.38 5.18 1.51
N GLY A 47 -9.56 3.95 1.04
CA GLY A 47 -8.80 2.77 1.45
C GLY A 47 -9.13 2.30 2.87
N ASP A 48 -8.49 1.25 3.33
CA ASP A 48 -8.85 0.55 4.57
C ASP A 48 -7.99 1.03 5.75
N TYR A 49 -6.67 1.00 5.60
CA TYR A 49 -5.74 1.29 6.70
C TYR A 49 -4.39 1.87 6.24
N TRP A 50 -3.68 2.47 7.21
CA TRP A 50 -2.31 2.93 7.05
C TRP A 50 -1.32 1.86 7.53
N LYS A 51 -0.32 1.53 6.71
CA LYS A 51 0.80 0.67 7.11
C LYS A 51 2.06 1.51 7.27
N LYS A 52 2.65 1.49 8.47
CA LYS A 52 3.95 2.11 8.73
C LYS A 52 5.04 1.41 7.93
N ILE A 53 5.94 2.21 7.40
CA ILE A 53 7.10 1.80 6.64
C ILE A 53 8.34 1.98 7.50
N PRO A 54 9.24 1.00 7.56
CA PRO A 54 10.53 1.17 8.21
C PRO A 54 11.34 2.33 7.63
N GLY A 55 11.89 3.17 8.51
CA GLY A 55 12.71 4.32 8.16
C GLY A 55 12.02 5.66 8.41
N SER A 56 12.82 6.73 8.37
CA SER A 56 12.37 8.10 8.54
C SER A 56 13.01 9.01 7.49
N VAL A 57 12.24 10.00 7.04
CA VAL A 57 12.64 10.91 5.95
C VAL A 57 12.21 12.34 6.27
N SER A 58 12.89 13.31 5.65
CA SER A 58 12.55 14.73 5.78
C SER A 58 11.52 15.16 4.74
N ARG A 59 11.59 14.59 3.52
CA ARG A 59 10.63 14.77 2.44
C ARG A 59 10.50 13.49 1.61
N LEU A 60 9.36 13.32 0.96
CA LEU A 60 9.15 12.24 -0.01
C LEU A 60 8.36 12.71 -1.23
N THR A 61 8.50 11.99 -2.34
CA THR A 61 7.70 12.11 -3.57
C THR A 61 7.57 10.74 -4.23
N VAL A 62 6.59 10.58 -5.12
CA VAL A 62 6.38 9.36 -5.88
C VAL A 62 6.22 9.69 -7.36
N THR A 63 6.79 8.86 -8.24
CA THR A 63 6.63 9.03 -9.69
C THR A 63 5.29 8.45 -10.15
N PRO A 64 4.81 8.79 -11.36
CA PRO A 64 3.61 8.17 -11.94
C PRO A 64 3.70 6.63 -12.10
N LEU A 65 4.92 6.07 -12.06
CA LEU A 65 5.21 4.64 -12.16
C LEU A 65 5.36 3.96 -10.79
N ASP A 66 4.99 4.63 -9.68
CA ASP A 66 5.10 4.17 -8.28
C ASP A 66 6.52 4.08 -7.71
N GLU A 67 7.48 4.79 -8.27
CA GLU A 67 8.83 4.84 -7.69
C GLU A 67 8.86 5.87 -6.57
N LEU A 68 9.15 5.43 -5.35
CA LEU A 68 9.20 6.31 -4.18
C LEU A 68 10.62 6.86 -3.97
N TRP A 69 10.72 8.18 -3.93
CA TRP A 69 11.95 8.92 -3.68
C TRP A 69 11.82 9.76 -2.42
N ALA A 70 12.91 9.94 -1.70
CA ALA A 70 12.92 10.69 -0.46
C ALA A 70 14.24 11.41 -0.21
N ILE A 71 14.22 12.39 0.69
CA ILE A 71 15.41 13.00 1.25
C ILE A 71 15.51 12.52 2.70
N SER A 72 16.66 11.97 3.08
CA SER A 72 16.91 11.56 4.47
C SER A 72 16.89 12.77 5.41
N THR A 73 16.95 12.53 6.72
CA THR A 73 17.16 13.60 7.70
C THR A 73 18.55 14.26 7.58
N SER A 74 19.53 13.55 7.01
CA SER A 74 20.88 14.06 6.71
C SER A 74 21.00 14.78 5.36
N GLY A 75 19.92 14.87 4.57
CA GLY A 75 19.93 15.51 3.26
C GLY A 75 20.32 14.61 2.08
N SER A 76 20.57 13.33 2.31
CA SER A 76 20.90 12.37 1.24
C SER A 76 19.66 12.00 0.42
N LEU A 77 19.83 11.84 -0.89
CA LEU A 77 18.77 11.33 -1.77
C LEU A 77 18.62 9.81 -1.59
N LEU A 78 17.39 9.35 -1.41
CA LEU A 78 17.02 7.95 -1.21
C LEU A 78 16.02 7.50 -2.28
N GLN A 79 16.24 6.32 -2.83
CA GLN A 79 15.25 5.59 -3.63
C GLN A 79 14.78 4.38 -2.84
N ARG A 80 13.46 4.18 -2.74
CA ARG A 80 12.93 2.97 -2.12
C ARG A 80 12.89 1.83 -3.13
N LEU A 81 13.60 0.75 -2.83
CA LEU A 81 13.53 -0.49 -3.60
C LEU A 81 12.32 -1.30 -3.13
N THR A 82 11.45 -1.67 -4.06
CA THR A 82 10.27 -2.51 -3.78
C THR A 82 10.36 -3.77 -4.64
N LYS A 83 10.33 -4.94 -4.00
CA LYS A 83 10.14 -6.21 -4.70
C LYS A 83 8.66 -6.56 -4.65
N THR A 84 8.01 -6.63 -5.80
CA THR A 84 6.67 -7.18 -5.92
C THR A 84 6.80 -8.69 -6.08
N PHE A 85 6.34 -9.44 -5.09
CA PHE A 85 6.15 -10.87 -5.27
C PHE A 85 4.84 -11.04 -6.04
N SER A 86 4.96 -11.51 -7.28
CA SER A 86 3.80 -11.98 -8.03
C SER A 86 3.49 -13.38 -7.51
N HIS A 87 2.37 -13.57 -6.83
CA HIS A 87 1.84 -14.90 -6.60
C HIS A 87 1.40 -15.43 -7.97
N SER A 88 2.30 -16.14 -8.66
CA SER A 88 1.90 -16.89 -9.84
C SER A 88 0.95 -17.97 -9.34
N HIS A 89 -0.35 -17.81 -9.58
CA HIS A 89 -1.27 -18.93 -9.55
C HIS A 89 -0.77 -19.94 -10.60
N SER A 90 0.08 -20.88 -10.18
CA SER A 90 0.29 -22.10 -10.92
C SER A 90 -1.02 -22.87 -10.85
N LEU A 91 -1.88 -22.65 -11.84
CA LEU A 91 -2.95 -23.59 -12.14
C LEU A 91 -2.29 -24.89 -12.61
N GLN A 92 -1.85 -25.71 -11.66
CA GLN A 92 -1.67 -27.14 -11.90
C GLN A 92 -3.06 -27.74 -12.05
N LYS A 93 -3.52 -27.74 -13.30
CA LYS A 93 -4.74 -28.43 -13.72
C LYS A 93 -4.47 -29.94 -13.67
N ASN A 94 -4.60 -30.54 -12.50
CA ASN A 94 -4.73 -31.98 -12.38
C ASN A 94 -6.22 -32.32 -12.50
N ASN A 95 -6.58 -33.02 -13.58
CA ASN A 95 -7.90 -33.60 -13.77
C ASN A 95 -8.13 -34.69 -12.72
N ASP A 96 -8.95 -34.41 -11.71
CA ASP A 96 -9.68 -35.44 -10.97
C ASP A 96 -11.05 -34.89 -10.50
N PRO A 97 -12.19 -35.55 -10.80
CA PRO A 97 -13.52 -34.98 -10.59
C PRO A 97 -14.09 -35.20 -9.17
N SER A 98 -13.27 -35.33 -8.13
CA SER A 98 -13.77 -35.71 -6.81
C SER A 98 -12.97 -35.15 -5.64
N VAL A 99 -12.94 -33.83 -5.46
CA VAL A 99 -12.70 -33.23 -4.13
C VAL A 99 -13.61 -32.01 -3.98
N LEU A 100 -14.68 -32.16 -3.21
CA LEU A 100 -15.48 -31.04 -2.70
C LEU A 100 -14.63 -30.34 -1.64
N LEU A 101 -14.04 -29.19 -1.97
CA LEU A 101 -13.33 -28.35 -1.01
C LEU A 101 -14.33 -27.70 -0.06
N HIS A 102 -14.17 -27.95 1.23
CA HIS A 102 -14.94 -27.37 2.32
C HIS A 102 -14.59 -25.87 2.46
N PRO A 103 -15.53 -24.97 2.79
CA PRO A 103 -15.27 -23.52 2.84
C PRO A 103 -14.26 -23.05 3.91
N ASP A 104 -13.80 -23.92 4.80
CA ASP A 104 -12.97 -23.56 5.97
C ASP A 104 -11.45 -23.65 5.73
N ASP A 105 -11.00 -24.16 4.57
CA ASP A 105 -9.55 -24.33 4.28
C ASP A 105 -8.85 -23.03 3.81
N LEU A 106 -9.54 -21.88 3.89
CA LEU A 106 -9.06 -20.57 3.41
C LEU A 106 -8.52 -19.66 4.53
N GLU A 107 -8.61 -20.07 5.79
CA GLU A 107 -8.14 -19.25 6.93
C GLU A 107 -6.64 -19.41 7.23
N ASP A 108 -6.00 -20.53 6.84
CA ASP A 108 -4.64 -20.88 7.28
C ASP A 108 -3.47 -20.32 6.42
N GLU A 109 -3.71 -19.51 5.38
CA GLU A 109 -2.63 -18.88 4.59
C GLU A 109 -2.25 -17.46 5.04
N TRP A 110 -2.86 -16.96 6.11
CA TRP A 110 -2.57 -15.62 6.65
C TRP A 110 -1.59 -15.64 7.82
N GLU A 111 -0.45 -16.34 7.74
CA GLU A 111 0.62 -16.11 8.73
C GLU A 111 1.99 -16.65 8.28
N VAL A 112 2.77 -15.85 7.53
CA VAL A 112 4.24 -15.94 7.62
C VAL A 112 4.87 -14.54 7.51
N ILE A 113 5.69 -14.27 8.52
CA ILE A 113 6.37 -13.03 8.97
C ILE A 113 7.36 -12.48 7.94
#